data_AF-A0A7C3I3A1-F1
#
_entry.id   AF-A0A7C3I3A1-F1
#
_cell.length_a   1.000
_cell.length_b   1.000
_cell.length_c   1.000
_cell.angle_alpha   90.00
_cell.angle_beta   90.00
_cell.angle_gamma   90.00
#
_symmetry.space_group_name_H-M   'P 1'
#
loop_
_entity.id
_entity.type
_entity.pdbx_description
1 polymer ?
#
loop_
_entity_poly.entity_id
_entity_poly.type
_entity_poly.pdbx_seq_one_letter_code
_entity_poly.pdbx_strand_id
1 'polypeptide(L)'
;MKRGAVIAILISAVLVSCSTKREDEKLTGTWNVVFLSAGEQNKTVYWTFSDGNTLTTTDYRTDTTIIDTGSYFMTKEFPATFFVDISSLDYNRQGLDLNGRWQIIKLNKKFLTLERVLLPSGSSPGAYLWKEFTKNKD
;
A
#
# COMPACT_ATOMS: atom_id res chain seq x y z
N MET A 1 60.24 38.63 -7.51
CA MET A 1 59.87 37.78 -6.35
C MET A 1 58.44 37.28 -6.56
N LYS A 2 58.26 35.95 -6.72
CA LYS A 2 56.97 35.29 -6.98
C LYS A 2 56.43 34.72 -5.67
N ARG A 3 55.35 35.28 -5.11
CA ARG A 3 54.53 34.71 -4.00
C ARG A 3 53.16 35.40 -4.04
N GLY A 4 52.02 34.76 -3.95
CA GLY A 4 51.66 33.35 -3.86
C GLY A 4 50.19 33.22 -4.26
N ALA A 5 49.81 32.06 -4.79
CA ALA A 5 48.43 31.76 -5.16
C ALA A 5 47.59 31.56 -3.90
N VAL A 6 46.46 32.26 -3.80
CA VAL A 6 45.45 32.02 -2.77
C VAL A 6 44.67 30.77 -3.19
N ILE A 7 44.85 29.70 -2.44
CA ILE A 7 44.14 28.43 -2.61
C ILE A 7 42.72 28.63 -2.08
N ALA A 8 41.73 28.62 -2.98
CA ALA A 8 40.32 28.60 -2.60
C ALA A 8 39.96 27.19 -2.10
N ILE A 9 39.50 27.10 -0.85
CA ILE A 9 39.06 25.87 -0.20
C ILE A 9 37.67 25.51 -0.76
N LEU A 10 37.59 24.37 -1.45
CA LEU A 10 36.33 23.75 -1.87
C LEU A 10 35.62 23.18 -0.63
N ILE A 11 34.46 23.76 -0.28
CA ILE A 11 33.55 23.22 0.72
C ILE A 11 32.74 22.10 0.04
N SER A 12 33.15 20.85 0.23
CA SER A 12 32.36 19.68 -0.15
C SER A 12 31.24 19.48 0.87
N ALA A 13 30.05 20.03 0.56
CA ALA A 13 28.83 19.68 1.24
C ALA A 13 28.48 18.21 0.94
N VAL A 14 28.80 17.32 1.88
CA VAL A 14 28.31 15.94 1.86
C VAL A 14 26.82 16.01 2.16
N LEU A 15 25.99 16.07 1.13
CA LEU A 15 24.56 15.83 1.24
C LEU A 15 24.38 14.35 1.62
N VAL A 16 24.27 14.08 2.91
CA VAL A 16 23.81 12.80 3.43
C VAL A 16 22.34 12.67 3.00
N SER A 17 22.13 12.11 1.81
CA SER A 17 20.82 11.69 1.32
C SER A 17 20.37 10.50 2.16
N CYS A 18 19.72 10.79 3.28
CA CYS A 18 18.92 9.80 3.99
C CYS A 18 17.71 9.49 3.09
N SER A 19 17.83 8.45 2.26
CA SER A 19 16.80 8.05 1.30
C SER A 19 15.55 7.57 2.05
N THR A 20 14.63 8.51 2.29
CA THR A 20 13.30 8.16 2.75
C THR A 20 12.65 7.38 1.61
N LYS A 21 12.46 6.07 1.78
CA LYS A 21 11.78 5.23 0.78
C LYS A 21 10.49 5.90 0.34
N ARG A 22 10.24 5.90 -0.96
CA ARG A 22 9.00 6.46 -1.53
C ARG A 22 7.81 5.62 -1.02
N GLU A 23 6.62 6.21 -0.90
CA GLU A 23 5.50 5.53 -0.23
C GLU A 23 4.94 4.34 -1.01
N ASP A 24 5.05 4.38 -2.34
CA ASP A 24 4.87 3.24 -3.23
C ASP A 24 5.79 2.07 -2.83
N GLU A 25 7.08 2.31 -2.60
CA GLU A 25 8.02 1.29 -2.14
C GLU A 25 7.68 0.73 -0.75
N LYS A 26 7.01 1.52 0.11
CA LYS A 26 6.55 1.03 1.43
C LYS A 26 5.32 0.15 1.30
N LEU A 27 4.43 0.46 0.35
CA LEU A 27 3.25 -0.35 0.08
C LEU A 27 3.63 -1.70 -0.55
N THR A 28 4.56 -1.73 -1.50
CA THR A 28 4.99 -2.97 -2.19
C THR A 28 5.36 -4.08 -1.18
N GLY A 29 4.86 -5.28 -1.41
CA GLY A 29 5.08 -6.50 -0.64
C GLY A 29 3.78 -7.13 -0.12
N THR A 30 3.94 -8.23 0.61
CA THR A 30 2.83 -9.05 1.14
C THR A 30 2.33 -8.53 2.48
N TRP A 31 1.00 -8.42 2.61
CA TRP A 31 0.30 -7.92 3.79
C TRP A 31 -0.75 -8.91 4.26
N ASN A 32 -0.64 -9.38 5.49
CA ASN A 32 -1.67 -10.22 6.11
C ASN A 32 -2.82 -9.35 6.62
N VAL A 33 -4.04 -9.65 6.18
CA VAL A 33 -5.28 -8.98 6.63
C VAL A 33 -5.55 -9.36 8.08
N VAL A 34 -5.76 -8.34 8.92
CA VAL A 34 -6.23 -8.51 10.30
C VAL A 34 -7.76 -8.47 10.31
N PHE A 35 -8.37 -9.56 10.75
CA PHE A 35 -9.82 -9.63 10.92
C PHE A 35 -10.22 -9.14 12.31
N LEU A 36 -11.19 -8.22 12.34
CA LEU A 36 -11.72 -7.66 13.59
C LEU A 36 -12.85 -8.52 14.18
N SER A 37 -13.37 -9.50 13.42
CA SER A 37 -14.47 -10.36 13.84
C SER A 37 -14.00 -11.80 14.11
N ALA A 38 -14.55 -12.43 15.15
CA ALA A 38 -14.19 -13.79 15.56
C ALA A 38 -14.53 -14.85 14.51
N GLY A 39 -15.59 -14.64 13.73
CA GLY A 39 -16.04 -15.57 12.67
C GLY A 39 -15.13 -15.62 11.44
N GLU A 40 -14.06 -14.81 11.42
CA GLU A 40 -13.12 -14.74 10.31
C GLU A 40 -11.70 -15.18 10.70
N GLN A 41 -11.50 -15.69 11.91
CA GLN A 41 -10.18 -16.09 12.42
C GLN A 41 -9.66 -17.42 11.83
N ASN A 42 -10.55 -18.24 11.27
CA ASN A 42 -10.27 -19.54 10.66
C ASN A 42 -9.87 -19.45 9.17
N LYS A 43 -9.53 -18.24 8.69
CA LYS A 43 -8.98 -18.00 7.36
C LYS A 43 -7.83 -17.00 7.44
N THR A 44 -6.85 -17.19 6.56
CA THR A 44 -5.69 -16.29 6.45
C THR A 44 -5.73 -15.62 5.09
N VAL A 45 -5.64 -14.30 5.05
CA VAL A 45 -5.70 -13.57 3.78
C VAL A 45 -4.52 -12.65 3.60
N TYR A 46 -3.90 -12.76 2.44
CA TYR A 46 -2.79 -11.93 2.04
C TYR A 46 -3.17 -11.03 0.88
N TRP A 47 -2.73 -9.79 0.93
CA TRP A 47 -2.72 -8.85 -0.17
C TRP A 47 -1.28 -8.55 -0.53
N THR A 48 -0.89 -8.81 -1.77
CA THR A 48 0.45 -8.59 -2.27
C THR A 48 0.41 -7.50 -3.33
N PHE A 49 0.95 -6.34 -2.97
CA PHE A 49 1.17 -5.23 -3.89
C PHE A 49 2.53 -5.45 -4.54
N SER A 50 2.56 -5.72 -5.84
CA SER A 50 3.78 -6.02 -6.57
C SER A 50 4.23 -4.83 -7.42
N ASP A 51 5.52 -4.80 -7.73
CA ASP A 51 6.04 -3.89 -8.74
C ASP A 51 5.30 -4.10 -10.08
N GLY A 52 5.03 -3.02 -10.80
CA GLY A 52 4.20 -3.06 -12.01
C GLY A 52 2.69 -2.94 -11.77
N ASN A 53 2.27 -2.40 -10.61
CA ASN A 53 0.87 -2.01 -10.34
C ASN A 53 -0.11 -3.19 -10.27
N THR A 54 0.37 -4.38 -9.88
CA THR A 54 -0.45 -5.59 -9.73
C THR A 54 -0.77 -5.84 -8.26
N LEU A 55 -2.04 -6.10 -7.96
CA LEU A 55 -2.49 -6.55 -6.64
C LEU A 55 -2.95 -8.00 -6.75
N THR A 56 -2.32 -8.90 -6.01
CA THR A 56 -2.80 -10.27 -5.84
C THR A 56 -3.38 -10.43 -4.44
N THR A 57 -4.58 -11.00 -4.35
CA THR A 57 -5.18 -11.42 -3.08
C THR A 57 -5.20 -12.93 -3.00
N THR A 58 -4.86 -13.48 -1.82
CA THR A 58 -4.89 -14.92 -1.56
C THR A 58 -5.67 -15.17 -0.29
N ASP A 59 -6.76 -15.94 -0.39
CA ASP A 59 -7.62 -16.32 0.73
C ASP A 59 -7.46 -17.83 1.00
N TYR A 60 -6.72 -18.15 2.06
CA TYR A 60 -6.55 -19.51 2.55
C TYR A 60 -7.72 -19.87 3.48
N ARG A 61 -8.51 -20.85 3.07
CA ARG A 61 -9.61 -21.43 3.85
C ARG A 61 -9.29 -22.89 4.17
N THR A 62 -10.12 -23.51 5.01
CA THR A 62 -9.92 -24.89 5.45
C THR A 62 -9.86 -25.90 4.29
N ASP A 63 -10.60 -25.66 3.22
CA ASP A 63 -10.83 -26.59 2.11
C ASP A 63 -10.41 -26.04 0.73
N THR A 64 -10.12 -24.75 0.64
CA THR A 64 -9.81 -24.09 -0.63
C THR A 64 -8.84 -22.94 -0.46
N THR A 65 -8.12 -22.63 -1.54
CA THR A 65 -7.35 -21.40 -1.69
C THR A 65 -7.91 -20.63 -2.86
N ILE A 66 -8.34 -19.40 -2.61
CA ILE A 66 -8.85 -18.50 -3.64
C ILE A 66 -7.77 -17.47 -3.93
N ILE A 67 -7.36 -17.37 -5.19
CA ILE A 67 -6.41 -16.37 -5.66
C ILE A 67 -7.13 -15.49 -6.67
N ASP A 68 -7.00 -14.18 -6.50
CA ASP A 68 -7.55 -13.18 -7.41
C ASP A 68 -6.51 -12.10 -7.67
N THR A 69 -6.47 -11.57 -8.89
CA THR A 69 -5.44 -10.61 -9.31
C THR A 69 -6.10 -9.46 -10.05
N GLY A 70 -5.78 -8.25 -9.61
CA GLY A 70 -6.21 -7.01 -10.22
C GLY A 70 -5.05 -6.03 -10.32
N SER A 71 -5.40 -4.78 -10.51
CA SER A 71 -4.46 -3.68 -10.64
C SER A 71 -4.65 -2.68 -9.51
N TYR A 72 -3.59 -1.97 -9.16
CA TYR A 72 -3.65 -0.85 -8.24
C TYR A 72 -2.86 0.35 -8.74
N PHE A 73 -3.30 1.55 -8.39
CA PHE A 73 -2.56 2.78 -8.67
C PHE A 73 -2.53 3.66 -7.44
N MET A 74 -1.35 4.18 -7.09
CA MET A 74 -1.20 5.06 -5.94
C MET A 74 -1.22 6.52 -6.37
N THR A 75 -2.04 7.33 -5.71
CA THR A 75 -2.11 8.77 -5.91
C THR A 75 -1.80 9.49 -4.60
N LYS A 76 -1.17 10.66 -4.70
CA LYS A 76 -0.97 11.58 -3.57
C LYS A 76 -1.76 12.85 -3.84
N GLU A 77 -2.63 13.22 -2.91
CA GLU A 77 -3.42 14.45 -2.95
C GLU A 77 -3.03 15.39 -1.81
N PHE A 78 -3.34 16.68 -2.00
CA PHE A 78 -3.03 17.72 -1.04
C PHE A 78 -3.95 17.62 0.21
N PRO A 79 -3.43 17.81 1.44
CA PRO A 79 -2.07 18.26 1.78
C PRO A 79 -1.00 17.17 1.89
N ALA A 80 -1.36 15.90 2.09
CA ALA A 80 -0.44 14.76 2.04
C ALA A 80 -1.19 13.42 2.13
N THR A 81 -2.39 13.35 1.58
CA THR A 81 -3.24 12.16 1.66
C THR A 81 -2.87 11.22 0.53
N PHE A 82 -2.62 9.95 0.86
CA PHE A 82 -2.33 8.93 -0.14
C PHE A 82 -3.58 8.08 -0.37
N PHE A 83 -3.80 7.72 -1.62
CA PHE A 83 -4.87 6.81 -2.02
C PHE A 83 -4.29 5.67 -2.86
N VAL A 84 -4.97 4.53 -2.81
CA VAL A 84 -4.78 3.39 -3.70
C VAL A 84 -6.11 3.13 -4.40
N ASP A 85 -6.12 3.30 -5.70
CA ASP A 85 -7.22 2.93 -6.58
C ASP A 85 -7.03 1.47 -6.98
N ILE A 86 -7.98 0.60 -6.61
CA ILE A 86 -7.95 -0.84 -6.89
C ILE A 86 -9.01 -1.16 -7.95
N SER A 87 -8.64 -1.94 -8.96
CA SER A 87 -9.53 -2.35 -10.05
C SER A 87 -9.26 -3.78 -10.50
N SER A 88 -10.22 -4.35 -11.24
CA SER A 88 -10.09 -5.66 -11.90
C SER A 88 -9.89 -6.85 -10.96
N LEU A 89 -10.27 -6.72 -9.69
CA LEU A 89 -10.50 -7.89 -8.83
C LEU A 89 -11.88 -8.46 -9.17
N ASP A 90 -11.94 -9.73 -9.54
CA ASP A 90 -13.18 -10.41 -9.93
C ASP A 90 -13.87 -11.09 -8.73
N TYR A 91 -13.12 -11.32 -7.64
CA TYR A 91 -13.61 -12.03 -6.47
C TYR A 91 -14.28 -11.09 -5.46
N ASN A 92 -15.61 -11.07 -5.48
CA ASN A 92 -16.41 -10.42 -4.44
C ASN A 92 -16.39 -11.24 -3.15
N ARG A 93 -15.58 -10.79 -2.18
CA ARG A 93 -15.42 -11.48 -0.90
C ARG A 93 -16.60 -11.19 0.02
N GLN A 94 -17.37 -12.22 0.39
CA GLN A 94 -18.57 -12.08 1.24
C GLN A 94 -19.62 -11.12 0.66
N GLY A 95 -19.70 -11.01 -0.67
CA GLY A 95 -20.62 -10.07 -1.34
C GLY A 95 -20.14 -8.62 -1.33
N LEU A 96 -18.91 -8.37 -0.87
CA LEU A 96 -18.29 -7.05 -0.91
C LEU A 96 -17.31 -6.99 -2.08
N ASP A 97 -17.58 -6.06 -3.00
CA ASP A 97 -16.63 -5.63 -4.01
C ASP A 97 -15.43 -4.97 -3.30
N LEU A 98 -14.21 -5.35 -3.65
CA LEU A 98 -12.98 -4.80 -3.09
C LEU A 98 -12.37 -3.70 -3.97
N ASN A 99 -12.86 -3.55 -5.19
CA ASN A 99 -12.44 -2.48 -6.09
C ASN A 99 -12.94 -1.12 -5.57
N GLY A 100 -12.32 -0.06 -6.10
CA GLY A 100 -12.64 1.33 -5.77
C GLY A 100 -11.43 2.08 -5.21
N ARG A 101 -11.69 3.25 -4.64
CA ARG A 101 -10.65 4.15 -4.13
C ARG A 101 -10.49 4.00 -2.62
N TRP A 102 -9.28 3.69 -2.19
CA TRP A 102 -8.93 3.47 -0.79
C TRP A 102 -7.99 4.55 -0.30
N GLN A 103 -8.36 5.29 0.73
CA GLN A 103 -7.45 6.17 1.45
C GLN A 103 -6.49 5.32 2.30
N ILE A 104 -5.20 5.65 2.23
CA ILE A 104 -4.19 5.11 3.15
C ILE A 104 -4.24 5.93 4.44
N ILE A 105 -4.77 5.33 5.49
CA ILE A 105 -4.83 5.93 6.83
C ILE A 105 -3.49 5.76 7.56
N LYS A 106 -2.83 4.62 7.36
CA LYS A 106 -1.54 4.30 7.96
C LYS A 106 -0.71 3.46 7.02
N LEU A 107 0.56 3.82 6.82
CA LEU A 107 1.53 3.02 6.08
C LEU A 107 2.91 3.14 6.70
N ASN A 108 3.45 2.02 7.17
CA ASN A 108 4.84 1.90 7.62
C ASN A 108 5.35 0.46 7.39
N LYS A 109 6.58 0.15 7.79
CA LYS A 109 7.20 -1.17 7.56
C LYS A 109 6.45 -2.36 8.19
N LYS A 110 5.50 -2.13 9.10
CA LYS A 110 4.79 -3.18 9.86
C LYS A 110 3.28 -3.15 9.66
N PHE A 111 2.70 -1.99 9.43
CA PHE A 111 1.25 -1.79 9.43
C PHE A 111 0.79 -1.04 8.20
N LEU A 112 -0.35 -1.49 7.67
CA LEU A 112 -1.13 -0.82 6.64
C LEU A 112 -2.57 -0.74 7.14
N THR A 113 -3.20 0.42 6.94
CA THR A 113 -4.63 0.62 7.21
C THR A 113 -5.22 1.37 6.04
N LEU A 114 -6.29 0.81 5.47
CA LEU A 114 -7.01 1.34 4.33
C LEU A 114 -8.48 1.58 4.69
N GLU A 115 -9.00 2.71 4.20
CA GLU A 115 -10.43 3.04 4.25
C GLU A 115 -10.93 3.27 2.82
N ARG A 116 -11.94 2.52 2.36
CA ARG A 116 -12.52 2.76 1.05
C ARG A 116 -13.46 3.96 1.10
N VAL A 117 -13.18 4.94 0.25
CA VAL A 117 -13.90 6.21 0.17
C VAL A 117 -14.77 6.31 -1.08
N LEU A 118 -14.47 5.58 -2.15
CA LEU A 118 -15.29 5.50 -3.36
C LEU A 118 -15.43 4.06 -3.86
N LEU A 119 -16.61 3.70 -4.34
CA LEU A 119 -16.88 2.49 -5.13
C LEU A 119 -16.22 2.58 -6.52
N PRO A 120 -16.14 1.48 -7.28
CA PRO A 120 -15.62 1.52 -8.66
C PRO A 120 -16.41 2.45 -9.58
N SER A 121 -17.68 2.68 -9.28
CA SER A 121 -18.53 3.64 -9.98
C SER A 121 -18.21 5.10 -9.67
N GLY A 122 -17.31 5.38 -8.72
CA GLY A 122 -17.01 6.73 -8.22
C GLY A 122 -18.01 7.24 -7.17
N SER A 123 -18.97 6.42 -6.75
CA SER A 123 -19.97 6.76 -5.74
C SER A 123 -19.42 6.57 -4.31
N SER A 124 -19.74 7.47 -3.38
CA SER A 124 -19.36 7.36 -1.95
C SER A 124 -20.41 6.71 -1.04
N PRO A 125 -21.74 6.79 -1.29
CA PRO A 125 -22.72 6.04 -0.54
C PRO A 125 -22.42 4.53 -0.51
N GLY A 126 -22.28 3.97 0.70
CA GLY A 126 -21.96 2.55 0.88
C GLY A 126 -20.52 2.17 0.51
N ALA A 127 -19.65 3.13 0.19
CA ALA A 127 -18.26 2.85 -0.13
C ALA A 127 -17.47 2.37 1.09
N TYR A 128 -17.83 2.83 2.29
CA TYR A 128 -17.06 2.61 3.51
C TYR A 128 -16.74 1.14 3.76
N LEU A 129 -15.46 0.80 3.64
CA LEU A 129 -14.87 -0.47 4.07
C LEU A 129 -13.55 -0.18 4.76
N TRP A 130 -13.31 -0.85 5.87
CA TRP A 130 -12.07 -0.72 6.64
C TRP A 130 -11.25 -2.01 6.55
N LYS A 131 -9.96 -1.88 6.28
CA LYS A 131 -9.02 -3.00 6.29
C LYS A 131 -7.75 -2.64 7.03
N GLU A 132 -7.37 -3.52 7.95
CA GLU A 132 -6.10 -3.45 8.67
C GLU A 132 -5.22 -4.61 8.24
N PHE A 133 -3.92 -4.35 8.19
CA PHE A 133 -2.95 -5.34 7.79
C PHE A 133 -1.68 -5.26 8.61
N THR A 134 -1.05 -6.41 8.79
CA THR A 134 0.33 -6.54 9.24
C THR A 134 1.21 -6.96 8.08
N LYS A 135 2.39 -6.37 7.93
CA LYS A 135 3.36 -6.78 6.91
C LYS A 135 3.73 -8.25 7.14
N ASN A 136 3.59 -9.09 6.13
CA ASN A 136 4.12 -10.44 6.21
C ASN A 136 5.66 -10.33 6.25
N LYS A 137 6.28 -11.02 7.19
CA LYS A 137 7.72 -11.21 7.16
C LYS A 137 7.93 -12.50 6.39
N ASP A 138 8.41 -12.38 5.17
CA ASP A 138 9.02 -13.52 4.49
C ASP A 138 10.28 -13.95 5.27
#